data_AF-A0A7V3C774-F1
#
_entry.id   AF-A0A7V3C774-F1
#
_cell.length_a   1.000
_cell.length_b   1.000
_cell.length_c   1.000
_cell.angle_alpha   90.00
_cell.angle_beta   90.00
_cell.angle_gamma   90.00
#
_symmetry.space_group_name_H-M   'P 1'
#
loop_
_entity.id
_entity.type
_entity.pdbx_description
1 polymer ?
#
loop_
_entity_poly.entity_id
_entity_poly.type
_entity_poly.pdbx_seq_one_letter_code
_entity_poly.pdbx_strand_id
1 'polypeptide(L)'
;MIRAACASLPPVILITSISFALAQSPFKPELVLTISGEEAVLAAAFSSQDQIAYAIQKTIERGELWARGAEVYVVSLDGKEKKRILRADRFRELRTGRILSFQIDRLVFSPDATKLAIELTPRQGATAVFFYKSTGGEISLRGQGNFAAGYGVAWLGDNNSVGMLEEAAPPRLLHRIFVVRLEAGRFVPLFRPRLFAAVAWLAQEMEAVLVERDESFSQPPTLVRGNLVSGSVTPLGTEPDYLGGLRATGDEEGYSYFAGQNKLVRRKLNGEVAATMAIPFSHYEWLGTSGALAYLEPEKPGMQTGWLALWDPQRTEGTRLLPDERIKNFWVAPDGKHVAVLTAEEIPVLKVYRLPVQ
;
A
#
# COMPACT_ATOMS: atom_id res chain seq x y z
N MET A 1 -50.88 -60.32 33.96
CA MET A 1 -49.49 -60.41 34.43
C MET A 1 -48.63 -59.58 33.51
N ILE A 2 -48.30 -58.37 33.94
CA ILE A 2 -47.51 -57.38 33.20
C ILE A 2 -46.04 -57.60 33.60
N ARG A 3 -45.16 -57.90 32.64
CA ARG A 3 -43.70 -57.83 32.83
C ARG A 3 -43.15 -56.76 31.90
N ALA A 4 -42.83 -55.62 32.50
CA ALA A 4 -42.07 -54.55 31.89
C ALA A 4 -40.60 -55.00 31.81
N ALA A 5 -40.01 -54.93 30.61
CA ALA A 5 -38.57 -55.07 30.41
C ALA A 5 -37.95 -53.68 30.40
N CYS A 6 -37.22 -53.34 31.47
CA CYS A 6 -36.32 -52.19 31.51
C CYS A 6 -35.11 -52.48 30.62
N ALA A 7 -34.98 -51.78 29.50
CA ALA A 7 -33.74 -51.73 28.73
C ALA A 7 -32.86 -50.60 29.28
N SER A 8 -31.74 -50.96 29.89
CA SER A 8 -30.68 -50.04 30.32
C SER A 8 -29.90 -49.55 29.11
N LEU A 9 -29.90 -48.24 28.84
CA LEU A 9 -29.02 -47.61 27.86
C LEU A 9 -27.59 -47.53 28.42
N PRO A 10 -26.54 -47.75 27.59
CA PRO A 10 -25.16 -47.51 28.01
C PRO A 10 -24.85 -46.00 28.02
N PRO A 11 -23.85 -45.54 28.80
CA PRO A 11 -23.46 -44.14 28.83
C PRO A 11 -22.77 -43.76 27.51
N VAL A 12 -23.29 -42.71 26.86
CA VAL A 12 -22.61 -42.02 25.76
C VAL A 12 -21.49 -41.18 26.37
N ILE A 13 -20.24 -41.64 26.24
CA ILE A 13 -19.07 -40.82 26.55
C ILE A 13 -18.81 -39.92 25.34
N LEU A 14 -19.15 -38.64 25.48
CA LEU A 14 -18.84 -37.61 24.51
C LEU A 14 -17.35 -37.25 24.63
N ILE A 15 -16.48 -37.87 23.83
CA ILE A 15 -15.09 -37.42 23.69
C ILE A 15 -15.08 -36.31 22.64
N THR A 16 -15.32 -35.07 23.07
CA THR A 16 -14.97 -33.89 22.27
C THR A 16 -13.46 -33.68 22.36
N SER A 17 -12.73 -34.29 21.43
CA SER A 17 -11.35 -33.92 21.13
C SER A 17 -11.33 -33.23 19.77
N ILE A 18 -11.74 -31.96 19.72
CA ILE A 18 -11.32 -31.10 18.62
C ILE A 18 -9.88 -30.69 18.95
N SER A 19 -8.94 -31.51 18.51
CA SER A 19 -7.56 -31.10 18.40
C SER A 19 -7.51 -30.01 17.33
N PHE A 20 -7.44 -28.75 17.74
CA PHE A 20 -6.86 -27.71 16.87
C PHE A 20 -5.37 -28.07 16.74
N ALA A 21 -5.07 -28.91 15.76
CA ALA A 21 -3.74 -28.90 15.18
C ALA A 21 -3.58 -27.50 14.57
N LEU A 22 -2.87 -26.61 15.25
CA LEU A 22 -2.18 -25.51 14.60
C LEU A 22 -1.29 -26.17 13.55
N ALA A 23 -1.79 -26.27 12.32
CA ALA A 23 -0.97 -26.66 11.20
C ALA A 23 0.18 -25.65 11.18
N GLN A 24 1.37 -26.10 11.60
CA GLN A 24 2.58 -25.31 11.46
C GLN A 24 2.70 -25.01 9.98
N SER A 25 2.51 -23.74 9.63
CA SER A 25 2.58 -23.30 8.26
C SER A 25 3.94 -23.74 7.69
N PRO A 26 3.99 -24.41 6.53
CA PRO A 26 5.26 -24.65 5.83
C PRO A 26 5.93 -23.32 5.42
N PHE A 27 5.22 -22.19 5.57
CA PHE A 27 5.73 -20.84 5.40
C PHE A 27 6.23 -20.38 6.76
N LYS A 28 7.53 -20.53 7.02
CA LYS A 28 8.19 -19.84 8.11
C LYS A 28 8.97 -18.66 7.52
N PRO A 29 8.42 -17.43 7.53
CA PRO A 29 9.17 -16.26 7.13
C PRO A 29 10.45 -16.12 7.96
N GLU A 30 11.54 -15.76 7.31
CA GLU A 30 12.84 -15.53 7.95
C GLU A 30 12.96 -14.03 8.27
N LEU A 31 13.16 -13.66 9.54
CA LEU A 31 13.42 -12.26 9.91
C LEU A 31 14.81 -11.86 9.40
N VAL A 32 14.88 -10.86 8.51
CA VAL A 32 16.13 -10.40 7.89
C VAL A 32 16.59 -9.03 8.40
N LEU A 33 15.67 -8.17 8.82
CA LEU A 33 15.99 -6.83 9.31
C LEU A 33 14.98 -6.40 10.37
N THR A 34 15.48 -5.81 11.45
CA THR A 34 14.65 -5.15 12.46
C THR A 34 15.04 -3.68 12.51
N ILE A 35 14.08 -2.81 12.25
CA ILE A 35 14.18 -1.37 12.43
C ILE A 35 13.40 -1.04 13.70
N SER A 36 14.10 -1.11 14.82
CA SER A 36 13.61 -0.65 16.12
C SER A 36 13.89 0.84 16.30
N GLY A 37 12.96 1.54 16.94
CA GLY A 37 13.14 2.93 17.34
C GLY A 37 12.24 3.26 18.51
N GLU A 38 12.63 4.28 19.27
CA GLU A 38 11.76 4.94 20.26
C GLU A 38 10.61 5.71 19.60
N GLU A 39 10.64 5.80 18.26
CA GLU A 39 9.78 6.65 17.46
C GLU A 39 8.96 5.86 16.46
N ALA A 40 7.76 6.35 16.18
CA ALA A 40 6.82 5.70 15.27
C ALA A 40 7.30 5.72 13.82
N VAL A 41 7.30 4.55 13.19
CA VAL A 41 7.44 4.41 11.74
C VAL A 41 6.13 4.84 11.08
N LEU A 42 6.24 5.74 10.09
CA LEU A 42 5.10 6.33 9.39
C LEU A 42 4.80 5.63 8.05
N ALA A 43 5.84 5.27 7.32
CA ALA A 43 5.75 4.66 6.00
C ALA A 43 6.99 3.83 5.70
N ALA A 44 6.85 2.84 4.82
CA ALA A 44 7.96 2.11 4.23
C ALA A 44 7.71 1.82 2.75
N ALA A 45 8.77 1.52 2.01
CA ALA A 45 8.68 1.09 0.61
C ALA A 45 9.93 0.28 0.24
N PHE A 46 9.73 -0.82 -0.48
CA PHE A 46 10.83 -1.58 -1.06
C PHE A 46 11.24 -1.01 -2.42
N SER A 47 12.53 -1.13 -2.71
CA SER A 47 13.07 -0.95 -4.04
C SER A 47 13.17 -2.29 -4.78
N SER A 48 13.54 -2.25 -6.06
CA SER A 48 13.88 -3.43 -6.87
C SER A 48 15.31 -3.96 -6.63
N GLN A 49 16.11 -3.35 -5.73
CA GLN A 49 17.53 -3.66 -5.51
C GLN A 49 17.86 -4.02 -4.05
N ASP A 50 17.00 -4.80 -3.38
CA ASP A 50 17.22 -5.22 -1.98
C ASP A 50 17.51 -4.06 -1.01
N GLN A 51 16.77 -2.96 -1.19
CA GLN A 51 16.73 -1.84 -0.25
C GLN A 51 15.30 -1.54 0.18
N ILE A 52 15.16 -1.02 1.39
CA ILE A 52 13.92 -0.47 1.92
C ILE A 52 14.13 0.99 2.33
N ALA A 53 13.21 1.86 1.91
CA ALA A 53 13.07 3.19 2.44
C ALA A 53 12.04 3.17 3.58
N TYR A 54 12.30 3.92 4.64
CA TYR A 54 11.34 4.05 5.73
C TYR A 54 11.39 5.46 6.35
N ALA A 55 10.24 5.91 6.85
CA ALA A 55 10.07 7.19 7.49
C ALA A 55 9.80 7.02 8.99
N ILE A 56 10.49 7.80 9.82
CA ILE A 56 10.27 7.86 11.28
C ILE A 56 9.83 9.25 11.71
N GLN A 57 8.86 9.33 12.63
CA GLN A 57 8.39 10.60 13.18
C GLN A 57 9.36 11.14 14.23
N LYS A 58 9.76 12.41 14.10
CA LYS A 58 10.64 13.10 15.04
C LYS A 58 9.92 14.28 15.67
N THR A 59 10.01 14.38 17.00
CA THR A 59 9.71 15.63 17.70
C THR A 59 10.98 16.47 17.74
N ILE A 60 10.88 17.72 17.29
CA ILE A 60 12.01 18.66 17.26
C ILE A 60 11.69 19.77 18.25
N GLU A 61 12.49 19.88 19.30
CA GLU A 61 12.36 20.91 20.33
C GLU A 61 13.40 22.02 20.09
N ARG A 62 12.96 23.28 20.21
CA ARG A 62 13.84 24.45 20.10
C ARG A 62 13.34 25.56 21.04
N GLY A 63 13.81 25.53 22.28
CA GLY A 63 13.26 26.38 23.35
C GLY A 63 11.86 25.90 23.73
N GLU A 64 10.90 26.83 23.86
CA GLU A 64 9.50 26.51 24.15
C GLU A 64 8.69 26.04 22.92
N LEU A 65 9.31 26.08 21.73
CA LEU A 65 8.66 25.67 20.48
C LEU A 65 9.00 24.22 20.15
N TRP A 66 7.98 23.45 19.80
CA TRP A 66 8.14 22.11 19.23
C TRP A 66 7.51 22.03 17.83
N ALA A 67 8.09 21.17 16.99
CA ALA A 67 7.55 20.80 15.70
C ALA A 67 7.59 19.28 15.54
N ARG A 68 6.61 18.73 14.82
CA ARG A 68 6.65 17.32 14.36
C ARG A 68 7.16 17.29 12.94
N GLY A 69 8.31 16.65 12.73
CA GLY A 69 8.84 16.37 11.41
C GLY A 69 9.02 14.87 11.23
N ALA A 70 9.71 14.49 10.17
CA ALA A 70 10.08 13.11 9.93
C ALA A 70 11.45 13.01 9.27
N GLU A 71 12.18 11.95 9.61
CA GLU A 71 13.37 11.55 8.87
C GLU A 71 13.03 10.41 7.93
N VAL A 72 13.66 10.39 6.76
CA VAL A 72 13.56 9.28 5.81
C VAL A 72 14.94 8.68 5.64
N TYR A 73 15.00 7.37 5.76
CA TYR A 73 16.21 6.57 5.56
C TYR A 73 16.00 5.58 4.43
N VAL A 74 17.10 5.24 3.75
CA VAL A 74 17.20 4.09 2.85
C VAL A 74 18.24 3.15 3.45
N VAL A 75 17.90 1.88 3.56
CA VAL A 75 18.77 0.84 4.14
C VAL A 75 18.78 -0.41 3.25
N SER A 76 19.94 -1.04 3.11
CA SER A 76 20.05 -2.36 2.49
C SER A 76 19.37 -3.42 3.36
N LEU A 77 18.82 -4.48 2.76
CA LEU A 77 18.16 -5.54 3.52
C LEU A 77 19.13 -6.33 4.42
N ASP A 78 20.43 -6.31 4.14
CA ASP A 78 21.46 -6.87 5.04
C ASP A 78 21.87 -5.92 6.18
N GLY A 79 21.27 -4.71 6.23
CA GLY A 79 21.49 -3.71 7.27
C GLY A 79 22.84 -2.98 7.23
N LYS A 80 23.74 -3.33 6.30
CA LYS A 80 25.11 -2.79 6.28
C LYS A 80 25.18 -1.36 5.76
N GLU A 81 24.34 -1.00 4.80
CA GLU A 81 24.30 0.34 4.24
C GLU A 81 23.05 1.07 4.72
N LYS A 82 23.24 2.21 5.38
CA LYS A 82 22.14 3.08 5.81
C LYS A 82 22.44 4.53 5.44
N LYS A 83 21.52 5.16 4.71
CA LYS A 83 21.63 6.55 4.25
C LYS A 83 20.40 7.34 4.68
N ARG A 84 20.60 8.54 5.23
CA ARG A 84 19.50 9.47 5.53
C ARG A 84 19.23 10.34 4.31
N ILE A 85 18.00 10.30 3.81
CA ILE A 85 17.55 11.03 2.62
C ILE A 85 16.91 12.36 3.00
N LEU A 86 16.06 12.36 4.04
CA LEU A 86 15.37 13.54 4.53
C LEU A 86 15.66 13.74 6.02
N ARG A 87 15.90 14.99 6.41
CA ARG A 87 16.03 15.41 7.81
C ARG A 87 14.71 15.97 8.31
N ALA A 88 14.39 15.74 9.58
CA ALA A 88 13.14 16.22 10.17
C ALA A 88 13.03 17.76 10.21
N ASP A 89 14.14 18.48 10.22
CA ASP A 89 14.20 19.94 10.27
C ASP A 89 14.38 20.59 8.88
N ARG A 90 14.15 19.83 7.80
CA ARG A 90 14.36 20.28 6.41
C ARG A 90 13.49 21.48 6.06
N PHE A 91 12.21 21.42 6.40
CA PHE A 91 11.23 22.42 5.98
C PHE A 91 11.10 23.53 7.02
N ARG A 92 11.32 24.76 6.56
CA ARG A 92 11.32 25.96 7.40
C ARG A 92 10.49 27.05 6.75
N GLU A 93 9.75 27.78 7.55
CA GLU A 93 9.01 28.97 7.14
C GLU A 93 10.00 30.04 6.67
N LEU A 94 9.82 30.56 5.47
CA LEU A 94 10.77 31.51 4.86
C LEU A 94 10.95 32.79 5.69
N ARG A 95 9.86 33.30 6.29
CA ARG A 95 9.89 34.58 7.01
C ARG A 95 10.51 34.48 8.40
N THR A 96 10.20 33.40 9.12
CA THR A 96 10.55 33.25 10.54
C THR A 96 11.71 32.28 10.77
N GLY A 97 12.06 31.46 9.77
CA GLY A 97 13.00 30.35 9.90
C GLY A 97 12.48 29.20 10.79
N ARG A 98 11.22 29.26 11.25
CA ARG A 98 10.61 28.26 12.12
C ARG A 98 10.43 26.95 11.36
N ILE A 99 10.71 25.83 12.02
CA ILE A 99 10.52 24.50 11.44
C ILE A 99 9.02 24.27 11.22
N LEU A 100 8.67 23.82 10.02
CA LEU A 100 7.30 23.46 9.67
C LEU A 100 7.01 22.06 10.18
N SER A 101 5.82 21.86 10.75
CA SER A 101 5.35 20.52 11.09
C SER A 101 4.77 19.83 9.87
N PHE A 102 5.15 18.56 9.64
CA PHE A 102 4.68 17.73 8.53
C PHE A 102 4.72 16.25 8.92
N GLN A 103 4.02 15.42 8.15
CA GLN A 103 4.08 13.97 8.22
C GLN A 103 4.42 13.39 6.84
N ILE A 104 5.03 12.21 6.82
CA ILE A 104 5.22 11.43 5.58
C ILE A 104 4.02 10.53 5.40
N ASP A 105 3.38 10.62 4.24
CA ASP A 105 2.21 9.82 3.91
C ASP A 105 2.60 8.60 3.07
N ARG A 106 3.60 8.72 2.18
CA ARG A 106 4.03 7.65 1.29
C ARG A 106 5.48 7.81 0.83
N LEU A 107 6.13 6.67 0.59
CA LEU A 107 7.44 6.56 -0.05
C LEU A 107 7.29 5.70 -1.31
N VAL A 108 7.91 6.07 -2.43
CA VAL A 108 7.87 5.27 -3.66
C VAL A 108 9.21 5.34 -4.39
N PHE A 109 9.85 4.19 -4.62
CA PHE A 109 11.05 4.09 -5.46
C PHE A 109 10.69 4.17 -6.94
N SER A 110 11.60 4.73 -7.75
CA SER A 110 11.58 4.51 -9.19
C SER A 110 11.83 3.02 -9.52
N PRO A 111 11.33 2.52 -10.66
CA PRO A 111 11.57 1.14 -11.09
C PRO A 111 13.05 0.70 -11.06
N ASP A 112 13.96 1.61 -11.41
CA ASP A 112 15.42 1.40 -11.39
C ASP A 112 16.06 1.54 -10.00
N ALA A 113 15.28 1.81 -8.95
CA ALA A 113 15.71 2.08 -7.58
C ALA A 113 16.65 3.29 -7.38
N THR A 114 16.87 4.13 -8.40
CA THR A 114 17.80 5.26 -8.32
C THR A 114 17.16 6.53 -7.73
N LYS A 115 15.83 6.62 -7.71
CA LYS A 115 15.07 7.78 -7.26
C LYS A 115 14.04 7.38 -6.22
N LEU A 116 13.71 8.32 -5.35
CA LEU A 116 12.71 8.18 -4.30
C LEU A 116 11.78 9.39 -4.35
N ALA A 117 10.49 9.13 -4.48
CA ALA A 117 9.43 10.11 -4.28
C ALA A 117 8.95 10.03 -2.82
N ILE A 118 8.85 11.18 -2.17
CA ILE A 118 8.41 11.31 -0.78
C ILE A 118 7.15 12.19 -0.78
N GLU A 119 6.00 11.56 -0.53
CA GLU A 119 4.73 12.25 -0.35
C GLU A 119 4.60 12.69 1.11
N LEU A 120 4.35 13.98 1.32
CA LEU A 120 4.22 14.54 2.65
C LEU A 120 3.12 15.60 2.74
N THR A 121 2.49 15.67 3.92
CA THR A 121 1.44 16.64 4.22
C THR A 121 1.90 17.55 5.36
N PRO A 122 2.04 18.86 5.11
CA PRO A 122 2.31 19.82 6.18
C PRO A 122 1.05 19.99 7.06
N ARG A 123 1.23 20.30 8.35
CA ARG A 123 0.13 20.49 9.32
C ARG A 123 -0.90 21.53 8.86
N GLN A 124 -0.47 22.53 8.08
CA GLN A 124 -1.30 23.63 7.58
C GLN A 124 -1.05 23.85 6.08
N GLY A 125 -1.31 22.83 5.25
CA GLY A 125 -1.20 23.00 3.80
C GLY A 125 -1.59 21.77 3.01
N ALA A 126 -1.44 21.90 1.69
CA ALA A 126 -1.70 20.82 0.74
C ALA A 126 -0.55 19.81 0.68
N THR A 127 -0.89 18.57 0.39
CA THR A 127 0.07 17.49 0.15
C THR A 127 0.93 17.80 -1.07
N ALA A 128 2.21 17.44 -0.98
CA ALA A 128 3.15 17.55 -2.06
C ALA A 128 4.09 16.35 -2.09
N VAL A 129 4.67 16.10 -3.26
CA VAL A 129 5.62 15.03 -3.50
C VAL A 129 6.98 15.64 -3.80
N PHE A 130 7.99 15.25 -3.02
CA PHE A 130 9.37 15.68 -3.18
C PHE A 130 10.21 14.57 -3.80
N PHE A 131 11.15 14.94 -4.67
CA PHE A 131 11.97 14.00 -5.43
C PHE A 131 13.43 14.01 -4.95
N TYR A 132 13.94 12.82 -4.66
CA TYR A 132 15.30 12.59 -4.16
C TYR A 132 15.98 11.47 -4.95
N LYS A 133 17.30 11.46 -4.99
CA LYS A 133 18.07 10.26 -5.35
C LYS A 133 18.04 9.29 -4.17
N SER A 134 17.98 7.99 -4.43
CA SER A 134 18.02 6.96 -3.38
C SER A 134 19.35 6.95 -2.60
N THR A 135 20.43 7.45 -3.22
CA THR A 135 21.73 7.64 -2.56
C THR A 135 21.83 8.93 -1.73
N GLY A 136 20.79 9.77 -1.75
CA GLY A 136 20.79 11.10 -1.17
C GLY A 136 20.99 12.21 -2.22
N GLY A 137 20.48 13.40 -1.90
CA GLY A 137 20.46 14.56 -2.78
C GLY A 137 19.10 14.77 -3.46
N GLU A 138 18.75 16.03 -3.70
CA GLU A 138 17.48 16.43 -4.30
C GLU A 138 17.51 16.28 -5.83
N ILE A 139 16.35 15.99 -6.42
CA ILE A 139 16.15 15.99 -7.86
C ILE A 139 15.29 17.20 -8.21
N SER A 140 15.89 18.22 -8.80
CA SER A 140 15.16 19.40 -9.27
C SER A 140 14.35 19.06 -10.52
N LEU A 141 13.08 19.48 -10.53
CA LEU A 141 12.29 19.57 -11.75
C LEU A 141 12.86 20.72 -12.59
N ARG A 142 12.99 20.52 -13.90
CA ARG A 142 13.60 21.55 -14.77
C ARG A 142 12.83 22.87 -14.69
N GLY A 143 13.51 23.95 -14.30
CA GLY A 143 12.93 25.27 -14.16
C GLY A 143 12.06 25.46 -12.91
N GLN A 144 12.05 24.50 -11.99
CA GLN A 144 11.27 24.53 -10.75
C GLN A 144 12.09 23.99 -9.56
N GLY A 145 11.43 23.85 -8.39
CA GLY A 145 12.01 23.20 -7.21
C GLY A 145 12.08 21.67 -7.36
N ASN A 146 12.29 20.97 -6.25
CA ASN A 146 12.37 19.51 -6.20
C ASN A 146 11.03 18.85 -5.86
N PHE A 147 9.90 19.51 -6.10
CA PHE A 147 8.59 19.02 -5.66
C PHE A 147 7.46 19.34 -6.65
N ALA A 148 6.40 18.54 -6.58
CA ALA A 148 5.14 18.74 -7.27
C ALA A 148 3.98 18.72 -6.26
N ALA A 149 3.03 19.64 -6.38
CA ALA A 149 1.80 19.60 -5.59
C ALA A 149 0.90 18.43 -6.05
N GLY A 150 0.29 17.70 -5.11
CA GLY A 150 -0.51 16.51 -5.39
C GLY A 150 -0.13 15.34 -4.49
N TYR A 151 -0.75 14.19 -4.74
CA TYR A 151 -0.60 12.98 -3.91
C TYR A 151 -0.84 11.72 -4.76
N GLY A 152 -0.81 10.54 -4.13
CA GLY A 152 -1.11 9.27 -4.79
C GLY A 152 -0.05 8.86 -5.80
N VAL A 153 1.21 9.29 -5.59
CA VAL A 153 2.29 9.17 -6.56
C VAL A 153 2.60 7.71 -6.92
N ALA A 154 2.92 7.47 -8.19
CA ALA A 154 3.60 6.29 -8.68
C ALA A 154 4.60 6.65 -9.77
N TRP A 155 5.79 6.05 -9.73
CA TRP A 155 6.73 6.13 -10.83
C TRP A 155 6.26 5.28 -11.99
N LEU A 156 6.46 5.78 -13.20
CA LEU A 156 6.15 5.07 -14.43
C LEU A 156 7.39 4.38 -15.00
N GLY A 157 7.18 3.43 -15.91
CA GLY A 157 8.21 2.53 -16.44
C GLY A 157 9.39 3.21 -17.13
N ASP A 158 9.25 4.47 -17.54
CA ASP A 158 10.33 5.27 -18.16
C ASP A 158 11.35 5.82 -17.16
N ASN A 159 11.15 5.60 -15.85
CA ASN A 159 12.01 6.12 -14.77
C ASN A 159 12.19 7.66 -14.74
N ASN A 160 11.35 8.39 -15.46
CA ASN A 160 11.41 9.87 -15.59
C ASN A 160 10.04 10.54 -15.35
N SER A 161 8.96 9.78 -15.50
CA SER A 161 7.60 10.25 -15.33
C SER A 161 7.01 9.69 -14.03
N VAL A 162 6.17 10.50 -13.39
CA VAL A 162 5.35 10.07 -12.26
C VAL A 162 3.87 10.38 -12.53
N GLY A 163 3.01 9.40 -12.29
CA GLY A 163 1.57 9.59 -12.22
C GLY A 163 1.19 10.15 -10.84
N MET A 164 0.31 11.15 -10.82
CA MET A 164 -0.11 11.84 -9.60
C MET A 164 -1.60 12.21 -9.65
N LEU A 165 -2.13 12.44 -8.45
CA LEU A 165 -3.51 12.84 -8.21
C LEU A 165 -3.58 14.29 -7.74
N GLU A 166 -4.58 14.99 -8.27
CA GLU A 166 -5.02 16.30 -7.81
C GLU A 166 -6.44 16.16 -7.24
N GLU A 167 -6.69 16.78 -6.09
CA GLU A 167 -8.00 16.75 -5.46
C GLU A 167 -9.01 17.54 -6.29
N ALA A 168 -10.12 16.90 -6.66
CA ALA A 168 -11.20 17.53 -7.41
C ALA A 168 -12.43 17.81 -6.54
N ALA A 169 -12.71 16.92 -5.58
CA ALA A 169 -13.81 17.07 -4.62
C ALA A 169 -13.31 16.76 -3.19
N PRO A 170 -13.37 17.72 -2.26
CA PRO A 170 -12.89 17.53 -0.89
C PRO A 170 -13.90 16.80 0.02
N PRO A 171 -13.41 16.08 1.05
CA PRO A 171 -12.03 15.67 1.26
C PRO A 171 -11.71 14.39 0.47
N ARG A 172 -10.88 14.51 -0.58
CA ARG A 172 -10.34 13.43 -1.42
C ARG A 172 -11.40 12.40 -1.86
N LEU A 173 -12.59 12.86 -2.22
CA LEU A 173 -13.66 12.00 -2.72
C LEU A 173 -13.52 11.71 -4.21
N LEU A 174 -13.06 12.71 -4.97
CA LEU A 174 -12.79 12.61 -6.41
C LEU A 174 -11.46 13.25 -6.75
N HIS A 175 -10.84 12.73 -7.82
CA HIS A 175 -9.50 13.05 -8.23
C HIS A 175 -9.42 13.37 -9.71
N ARG A 176 -8.53 14.29 -10.06
CA ARG A 176 -7.99 14.45 -11.40
C ARG A 176 -6.63 13.76 -11.46
N ILE A 177 -6.26 13.33 -12.66
CA ILE A 177 -5.00 12.63 -12.91
C ILE A 177 -4.11 13.49 -13.79
N PHE A 178 -2.83 13.52 -13.45
CA PHE A 178 -1.82 14.15 -14.27
C PHE A 178 -0.50 13.40 -14.17
N VAL A 179 0.37 13.62 -15.16
CA VAL A 179 1.74 13.10 -15.19
C VAL A 179 2.72 14.23 -15.04
N VAL A 180 3.72 14.08 -14.18
CA VAL A 180 4.87 14.98 -14.08
C VAL A 180 6.05 14.32 -14.78
N ARG A 181 6.65 15.02 -15.74
CA ARG A 181 7.89 14.61 -16.41
C ARG A 181 9.06 15.38 -15.81
N LEU A 182 9.90 14.71 -15.03
CA LEU A 182 10.87 15.35 -14.14
C LEU A 182 11.91 16.18 -14.93
N GLU A 183 12.58 15.55 -15.90
CA GLU A 183 13.62 16.22 -16.70
C GLU A 183 13.08 17.36 -17.57
N ALA A 184 11.83 17.26 -18.01
CA ALA A 184 11.17 18.30 -18.79
C ALA A 184 10.56 19.40 -17.92
N GLY A 185 10.37 19.15 -16.61
CA GLY A 185 9.64 20.05 -15.71
C GLY A 185 8.18 20.25 -16.14
N ARG A 186 7.57 19.26 -16.81
CA ARG A 186 6.25 19.40 -17.45
C ARG A 186 5.16 18.64 -16.70
N PHE A 187 4.03 19.30 -16.51
CA PHE A 187 2.81 18.75 -15.93
C PHE A 187 1.79 18.52 -17.04
N VAL A 188 1.33 17.28 -17.19
CA VAL A 188 0.42 16.87 -18.26
C VAL A 188 -0.89 16.41 -17.63
N PRO A 189 -1.94 17.25 -17.58
CA PRO A 189 -3.25 16.82 -17.12
C PRO A 189 -3.84 15.79 -18.09
N LEU A 190 -4.50 14.76 -17.56
CA LEU A 190 -5.06 13.66 -18.34
C LEU A 190 -6.57 13.52 -18.13
N PHE A 191 -7.22 12.90 -19.11
CA PHE A 191 -8.61 12.41 -19.05
C PHE A 191 -9.69 13.48 -18.75
N ARG A 192 -9.40 14.77 -18.90
CA ARG A 192 -10.39 15.83 -18.64
C ARG A 192 -11.59 15.70 -19.58
N PRO A 193 -12.82 15.95 -19.09
CA PRO A 193 -13.19 16.47 -17.76
C PRO A 193 -13.47 15.39 -16.70
N ARG A 194 -13.11 14.12 -16.93
CA ARG A 194 -13.48 12.99 -16.06
C ARG A 194 -12.91 13.10 -14.65
N LEU A 195 -13.62 12.50 -13.71
CA LEU A 195 -13.27 12.45 -12.29
C LEU A 195 -13.23 11.01 -11.81
N PHE A 196 -12.29 10.72 -10.92
CA PHE A 196 -12.02 9.35 -10.49
C PHE A 196 -12.02 9.22 -8.97
N ALA A 197 -12.67 8.18 -8.46
CA ALA A 197 -12.67 7.84 -7.03
C ALA A 197 -11.47 6.97 -6.63
N ALA A 198 -10.82 6.30 -7.58
CA ALA A 198 -9.63 5.48 -7.33
C ALA A 198 -8.79 5.29 -8.60
N VAL A 199 -7.52 4.94 -8.39
CA VAL A 199 -6.54 4.62 -9.44
C VAL A 199 -5.74 3.38 -9.04
N ALA A 200 -5.52 2.49 -10.00
CA ALA A 200 -4.49 1.48 -9.99
C ALA A 200 -3.54 1.75 -11.15
N TRP A 201 -2.28 2.06 -10.82
CA TRP A 201 -1.26 2.35 -11.81
C TRP A 201 -0.76 1.05 -12.46
N LEU A 202 -0.75 1.02 -13.79
CA LEU A 202 -0.05 0.02 -14.61
C LEU A 202 1.23 0.70 -15.09
N ALA A 203 2.21 0.76 -14.19
CA ALA A 203 3.36 1.63 -14.31
C ALA A 203 4.24 1.26 -15.51
N GLN A 204 4.43 -0.04 -15.77
CA GLN A 204 5.27 -0.54 -16.85
C GLN A 204 4.66 -0.21 -18.22
N GLU A 205 3.34 -0.35 -18.32
CA GLU A 205 2.59 -0.13 -19.56
C GLU A 205 2.25 1.35 -19.83
N MET A 206 2.59 2.26 -18.90
CA MET A 206 2.19 3.68 -18.98
C MET A 206 0.67 3.87 -19.02
N GLU A 207 -0.03 3.12 -18.18
CA GLU A 207 -1.48 3.11 -18.13
C GLU A 207 -2.01 3.13 -16.69
N ALA A 208 -3.33 3.22 -16.56
CA ALA A 208 -3.99 3.10 -15.28
C ALA A 208 -5.38 2.49 -15.44
N VAL A 209 -5.80 1.69 -14.46
CA VAL A 209 -7.20 1.34 -14.26
C VAL A 209 -7.80 2.35 -13.29
N LEU A 210 -8.94 2.93 -13.65
CA LEU A 210 -9.55 4.04 -12.96
C LEU A 210 -11.00 3.72 -12.61
N VAL A 211 -11.47 4.20 -11.46
CA VAL A 211 -12.88 4.13 -11.09
C VAL A 211 -13.49 5.50 -11.31
N GLU A 212 -14.18 5.67 -12.44
CA GLU A 212 -14.85 6.90 -12.83
C GLU A 212 -16.16 7.09 -12.05
N ARG A 213 -16.39 8.33 -11.61
CA ARG A 213 -17.62 8.77 -10.93
C ARG A 213 -18.02 10.17 -11.37
N ASP A 214 -19.33 10.41 -11.35
CA ASP A 214 -19.90 11.74 -11.46
C ASP A 214 -19.84 12.51 -10.12
N GLU A 215 -19.86 13.83 -10.18
CA GLU A 215 -19.76 14.69 -8.99
C GLU A 215 -20.87 14.46 -7.96
N SER A 216 -22.07 14.08 -8.40
CA SER A 216 -23.20 13.79 -7.53
C SER A 216 -23.26 12.34 -7.07
N PHE A 217 -22.28 11.50 -7.46
CA PHE A 217 -22.23 10.08 -7.13
C PHE A 217 -23.52 9.32 -7.48
N SER A 218 -24.28 9.82 -8.45
CA SER A 218 -25.62 9.34 -8.78
C SER A 218 -25.62 8.05 -9.58
N GLN A 219 -24.54 7.80 -10.34
CA GLN A 219 -24.39 6.58 -11.13
C GLN A 219 -23.48 5.57 -10.43
N PRO A 220 -23.70 4.26 -10.70
CA PRO A 220 -22.78 3.23 -10.28
C PRO A 220 -21.35 3.51 -10.80
N PRO A 221 -20.31 3.15 -10.04
CA PRO A 221 -18.92 3.29 -10.48
C PRO A 221 -18.66 2.60 -11.83
N THR A 222 -17.97 3.28 -12.72
CA THR A 222 -17.54 2.71 -14.01
C THR A 222 -16.03 2.54 -14.00
N LEU A 223 -15.55 1.33 -14.27
CA LEU A 223 -14.12 1.11 -14.45
C LEU A 223 -13.72 1.39 -15.89
N VAL A 224 -12.57 2.04 -16.03
CA VAL A 224 -11.99 2.38 -17.31
C VAL A 224 -10.48 2.16 -17.28
N ARG A 225 -9.90 1.88 -18.45
CA ARG A 225 -8.45 1.85 -18.68
C ARG A 225 -8.05 3.15 -19.36
N GLY A 226 -7.14 3.90 -18.74
CA GLY A 226 -6.62 5.16 -19.26
C GLY A 226 -5.18 5.02 -19.74
N ASN A 227 -4.88 5.54 -20.92
CA ASN A 227 -3.51 5.60 -21.43
C ASN A 227 -2.84 6.91 -20.98
N LEU A 228 -1.73 6.82 -20.23
CA LEU A 228 -1.08 7.98 -19.61
C LEU A 228 -0.23 8.80 -20.60
N VAL A 229 -0.05 8.31 -21.82
CA VAL A 229 0.70 9.01 -22.87
C VAL A 229 -0.24 9.81 -23.77
N SER A 230 -1.29 9.18 -24.29
CA SER A 230 -2.25 9.78 -25.22
C SER A 230 -3.44 10.45 -24.54
N GLY A 231 -3.74 10.08 -23.28
CA GLY A 231 -4.94 10.53 -22.57
C GLY A 231 -6.24 9.86 -23.04
N SER A 232 -6.16 8.78 -23.84
CA SER A 232 -7.34 8.01 -24.25
C SER A 232 -7.88 7.14 -23.11
N VAL A 233 -9.18 6.84 -23.16
CA VAL A 233 -9.86 6.01 -22.15
C VAL A 233 -10.70 4.94 -22.84
N THR A 234 -10.61 3.70 -22.34
CA THR A 234 -11.40 2.56 -22.80
C THR A 234 -12.24 2.01 -21.65
N PRO A 235 -13.58 1.90 -21.79
CA PRO A 235 -14.43 1.32 -20.74
C PRO A 235 -14.11 -0.16 -20.47
N LEU A 236 -14.16 -0.56 -19.20
CA LEU A 236 -13.98 -1.94 -18.75
C LEU A 236 -15.27 -2.55 -18.19
N GLY A 237 -16.18 -1.72 -17.69
CA GLY A 237 -17.49 -2.16 -17.18
C GLY A 237 -18.00 -1.29 -16.03
N THR A 238 -19.24 -1.54 -15.62
CA THR A 238 -19.90 -0.87 -14.49
C THR A 238 -19.95 -1.83 -13.30
N GLU A 239 -19.60 -1.36 -12.10
CA GLU A 239 -19.51 -2.18 -10.89
C GLU A 239 -20.35 -1.58 -9.75
N PRO A 240 -21.64 -1.92 -9.65
CA PRO A 240 -22.52 -1.42 -8.59
C PRO A 240 -22.06 -1.78 -7.17
N ASP A 241 -21.40 -2.94 -7.01
CA ASP A 241 -20.95 -3.43 -5.71
C ASP A 241 -19.55 -2.95 -5.32
N TYR A 242 -18.90 -2.10 -6.13
CA TYR A 242 -17.55 -1.61 -5.84
C TYR A 242 -17.50 -0.90 -4.49
N LEU A 243 -16.65 -1.40 -3.59
CA LEU A 243 -16.44 -0.85 -2.25
C LEU A 243 -15.14 -0.05 -2.15
N GLY A 244 -14.07 -0.46 -2.84
CA GLY A 244 -12.76 0.19 -2.75
C GLY A 244 -11.59 -0.73 -3.01
N GLY A 245 -10.38 -0.24 -2.68
CA GLY A 245 -9.15 -1.04 -2.73
C GLY A 245 -8.71 -1.41 -4.13
N LEU A 246 -8.94 -0.56 -5.13
CA LEU A 246 -8.46 -0.79 -6.50
C LEU A 246 -6.92 -0.91 -6.51
N ARG A 247 -6.39 -2.01 -7.07
CA ARG A 247 -4.96 -2.28 -7.24
C ARG A 247 -4.71 -2.97 -8.58
N ALA A 248 -3.55 -2.72 -9.20
CA ALA A 248 -3.07 -3.55 -10.31
C ALA A 248 -2.58 -4.89 -9.76
N THR A 249 -2.66 -5.95 -10.57
CA THR A 249 -1.95 -7.20 -10.27
C THR A 249 -0.45 -7.00 -10.44
N GLY A 250 0.39 -7.79 -9.76
CA GLY A 250 1.84 -7.56 -9.81
C GLY A 250 2.50 -7.84 -11.17
N ASP A 251 1.81 -8.56 -12.06
CA ASP A 251 2.15 -8.73 -13.48
C ASP A 251 1.59 -7.61 -14.38
N GLU A 252 0.81 -6.67 -13.83
CA GLU A 252 0.06 -5.63 -14.54
C GLU A 252 -0.88 -6.13 -15.66
N GLU A 253 -1.17 -7.43 -15.73
CA GLU A 253 -2.11 -8.01 -16.72
C GLU A 253 -3.59 -7.91 -16.29
N GLY A 254 -3.83 -7.36 -15.11
CA GLY A 254 -5.16 -7.22 -14.54
C GLY A 254 -5.20 -6.26 -13.37
N TYR A 255 -6.34 -6.28 -12.68
CA TYR A 255 -6.60 -5.44 -11.53
C TYR A 255 -7.54 -6.14 -10.56
N SER A 256 -7.56 -5.65 -9.33
CA SER A 256 -8.43 -6.15 -8.28
C SER A 256 -9.07 -5.03 -7.48
N TYR A 257 -10.22 -5.33 -6.90
CA TYR A 257 -10.97 -4.42 -6.03
C TYR A 257 -11.90 -5.21 -5.13
N PHE A 258 -12.34 -4.60 -4.04
CA PHE A 258 -13.36 -5.18 -3.19
C PHE A 258 -14.75 -4.89 -3.73
N ALA A 259 -15.57 -5.93 -3.78
CA ALA A 259 -16.99 -5.86 -4.10
C ALA A 259 -17.80 -6.29 -2.87
N GLY A 260 -18.15 -5.34 -2.00
CA GLY A 260 -18.63 -5.62 -0.65
C GLY A 260 -17.51 -5.95 0.35
N GLN A 261 -17.87 -6.31 1.58
CA GLN A 261 -16.93 -6.35 2.71
C GLN A 261 -16.04 -7.60 2.80
N ASN A 262 -16.35 -8.70 2.10
CA ASN A 262 -15.62 -9.97 2.23
C ASN A 262 -15.32 -10.64 0.88
N LYS A 263 -15.27 -9.86 -0.19
CA LYS A 263 -15.09 -10.36 -1.56
C LYS A 263 -14.13 -9.47 -2.31
N LEU A 264 -12.94 -10.00 -2.61
CA LEU A 264 -11.98 -9.37 -3.50
C LEU A 264 -12.13 -10.00 -4.89
N VAL A 265 -12.36 -9.18 -5.91
CA VAL A 265 -12.50 -9.61 -7.30
C VAL A 265 -11.22 -9.27 -8.05
N ARG A 266 -10.66 -10.23 -8.79
CA ARG A 266 -9.60 -10.01 -9.78
C ARG A 266 -10.21 -10.06 -11.17
N ARG A 267 -9.90 -9.07 -12.00
CA ARG A 267 -10.27 -9.00 -13.42
C ARG A 267 -9.03 -8.88 -14.29
N LYS A 268 -9.14 -9.33 -15.53
CA LYS A 268 -8.18 -9.04 -16.62
C LYS A 268 -8.39 -7.63 -17.15
N LEU A 269 -7.43 -7.09 -17.89
CA LEU A 269 -7.55 -5.77 -18.55
C LEU A 269 -8.62 -5.68 -19.65
N ASN A 270 -9.22 -6.80 -20.07
CA ASN A 270 -10.40 -6.81 -20.94
C ASN A 270 -11.73 -6.74 -20.17
N GLY A 271 -11.69 -6.66 -18.83
CA GLY A 271 -12.85 -6.63 -17.95
C GLY A 271 -13.37 -8.00 -17.53
N GLU A 272 -12.87 -9.12 -18.04
CA GLU A 272 -13.32 -10.46 -17.63
C GLU A 272 -12.93 -10.76 -16.18
N VAL A 273 -13.83 -11.41 -15.42
CA VAL A 273 -13.53 -11.90 -14.07
C VAL A 273 -12.53 -13.06 -14.17
N ALA A 274 -11.37 -12.88 -13.56
CA ALA A 274 -10.32 -13.89 -13.50
C ALA A 274 -10.44 -14.74 -12.22
N ALA A 275 -10.76 -14.11 -11.08
CA ALA A 275 -10.92 -14.81 -9.81
C ALA A 275 -11.81 -14.02 -8.84
N THR A 276 -12.43 -14.73 -7.89
CA THR A 276 -13.13 -14.16 -6.74
C THR A 276 -12.60 -14.82 -5.48
N MET A 277 -12.22 -14.00 -4.49
CA MET A 277 -11.52 -14.43 -3.30
C MET A 277 -12.30 -13.98 -2.05
N ALA A 278 -12.46 -14.89 -1.10
CA ALA A 278 -13.09 -14.61 0.19
C ALA A 278 -12.08 -13.92 1.12
N ILE A 279 -11.82 -12.63 0.87
CA ILE A 279 -10.88 -11.80 1.61
C ILE A 279 -11.64 -10.64 2.25
N PRO A 280 -11.46 -10.37 3.56
CA PRO A 280 -12.09 -9.24 4.22
C PRO A 280 -11.54 -7.90 3.70
N PHE A 281 -12.41 -6.90 3.61
CA PHE A 281 -12.08 -5.54 3.21
C PHE A 281 -11.00 -4.98 4.14
N SER A 282 -9.80 -4.83 3.60
CA SER A 282 -8.59 -4.55 4.35
C SER A 282 -7.48 -4.07 3.40
N HIS A 283 -6.32 -3.74 3.96
CA HIS A 283 -5.12 -3.51 3.16
C HIS A 283 -4.61 -4.82 2.57
N TYR A 284 -4.27 -4.81 1.28
CA TYR A 284 -3.70 -5.96 0.57
C TYR A 284 -2.68 -5.50 -0.48
N GLU A 285 -1.72 -6.37 -0.78
CA GLU A 285 -0.69 -6.19 -1.81
C GLU A 285 -0.42 -7.53 -2.52
N TRP A 286 -0.19 -7.49 -3.83
CA TRP A 286 0.18 -8.68 -4.62
C TRP A 286 1.64 -9.09 -4.35
N LEU A 287 1.91 -10.39 -4.30
CA LEU A 287 3.25 -10.94 -4.11
C LEU A 287 3.95 -11.12 -5.46
N GLY A 288 4.53 -10.03 -5.98
CA GLY A 288 5.19 -10.05 -7.29
C GLY A 288 4.25 -10.57 -8.38
N THR A 289 4.78 -11.41 -9.29
CA THR A 289 4.02 -11.93 -10.44
C THR A 289 3.41 -13.31 -10.21
N SER A 290 3.44 -13.85 -8.99
CA SER A 290 2.99 -15.24 -8.74
C SER A 290 1.47 -15.41 -8.77
N GLY A 291 0.73 -14.30 -8.68
CA GLY A 291 -0.72 -14.32 -8.51
C GLY A 291 -1.18 -14.65 -7.09
N ALA A 292 -0.27 -14.77 -6.11
CA ALA A 292 -0.60 -14.77 -4.69
C ALA A 292 -0.67 -13.32 -4.16
N LEU A 293 -1.34 -13.12 -3.02
CA LEU A 293 -1.41 -11.82 -2.36
C LEU A 293 -1.30 -11.95 -0.84
N ALA A 294 -0.69 -10.95 -0.22
CA ALA A 294 -0.72 -10.73 1.22
C ALA A 294 -1.85 -9.75 1.57
N TYR A 295 -2.53 -9.98 2.68
CA TYR A 295 -3.58 -9.10 3.19
C TYR A 295 -3.55 -9.01 4.72
N LEU A 296 -4.06 -7.90 5.24
CA LEU A 296 -4.27 -7.71 6.66
C LEU A 296 -5.58 -8.40 7.05
N GLU A 297 -5.50 -9.54 7.72
CA GLU A 297 -6.68 -10.18 8.32
C GLU A 297 -7.02 -9.45 9.63
N PRO A 298 -8.09 -8.63 9.67
CA PRO A 298 -8.34 -7.77 10.82
C PRO A 298 -8.85 -8.59 12.02
N GLU A 299 -8.53 -8.16 13.24
CA GLU A 299 -9.02 -8.80 14.47
C GLU A 299 -10.55 -8.90 14.53
N LYS A 300 -11.21 -7.85 14.05
CA LYS A 300 -12.65 -7.73 13.86
C LYS A 300 -12.90 -6.90 12.60
N PRO A 301 -14.05 -7.06 11.94
CA PRO A 301 -14.42 -6.22 10.81
C PRO A 301 -14.22 -4.72 11.12
N GLY A 302 -13.47 -4.02 10.25
CA GLY A 302 -13.20 -2.59 10.38
C GLY A 302 -12.02 -2.20 11.29
N MET A 303 -11.38 -3.13 11.99
CA MET A 303 -10.16 -2.82 12.75
C MET A 303 -8.95 -2.63 11.83
N GLN A 304 -8.07 -1.69 12.19
CA GLN A 304 -6.81 -1.41 11.47
C GLN A 304 -5.64 -2.27 11.95
N THR A 305 -5.88 -3.21 12.85
CA THR A 305 -4.89 -4.16 13.37
C THR A 305 -5.37 -5.58 13.15
N GLY A 306 -4.41 -6.49 13.03
CA GLY A 306 -4.70 -7.88 12.69
C GLY A 306 -3.44 -8.69 12.44
N TRP A 307 -3.56 -9.70 11.59
CA TRP A 307 -2.45 -10.58 11.22
C TRP A 307 -2.14 -10.46 9.73
N LEU A 308 -0.87 -10.70 9.38
CA LEU A 308 -0.50 -10.87 7.98
C LEU A 308 -0.95 -12.26 7.52
N ALA A 309 -1.88 -12.29 6.56
CA ALA A 309 -2.38 -13.51 5.95
C ALA A 309 -2.02 -13.56 4.46
N LEU A 310 -1.97 -14.78 3.92
CA LEU A 310 -1.67 -15.08 2.53
C LEU A 310 -2.89 -15.73 1.88
N TRP A 311 -3.22 -15.26 0.68
CA TRP A 311 -4.04 -16.01 -0.27
C TRP A 311 -3.19 -16.43 -1.47
N ASP A 312 -3.33 -17.70 -1.87
CA ASP A 312 -2.57 -18.32 -2.95
C ASP A 312 -3.57 -19.09 -3.84
N PRO A 313 -3.62 -18.84 -5.17
CA PRO A 313 -4.56 -19.51 -6.06
C PRO A 313 -4.37 -21.04 -6.10
N GLN A 314 -3.19 -21.55 -5.76
CA GLN A 314 -2.91 -22.98 -5.71
C GLN A 314 -3.38 -23.63 -4.39
N ARG A 315 -3.89 -22.84 -3.44
CA ARG A 315 -4.28 -23.31 -2.11
C ARG A 315 -5.71 -22.94 -1.79
N THR A 316 -6.41 -23.85 -1.12
CA THR A 316 -7.83 -23.67 -0.80
C THR A 316 -8.07 -22.89 0.49
N GLU A 317 -7.06 -22.68 1.34
CA GLU A 317 -7.20 -21.98 2.61
C GLU A 317 -6.16 -20.86 2.78
N GLY A 318 -6.61 -19.71 3.29
CA GLY A 318 -5.74 -18.61 3.66
C GLY A 318 -4.89 -18.98 4.86
N THR A 319 -3.60 -18.66 4.83
CA THR A 319 -2.66 -19.01 5.90
C THR A 319 -2.10 -17.74 6.54
N ARG A 320 -2.18 -17.62 7.87
CA ARG A 320 -1.46 -16.57 8.60
C ARG A 320 0.04 -16.82 8.48
N LEU A 321 0.77 -15.88 7.91
CA LEU A 321 2.22 -15.96 7.72
C LEU A 321 2.97 -15.72 9.02
N LEU A 322 2.44 -14.81 9.85
CA LEU A 322 3.00 -14.44 11.15
C LEU A 322 1.90 -14.60 12.22
N PRO A 323 1.52 -15.84 12.59
CA PRO A 323 0.37 -16.08 13.47
C PRO A 323 0.54 -15.48 14.87
N ASP A 324 1.79 -15.36 15.33
CA ASP A 324 2.13 -14.84 16.66
C ASP A 324 2.42 -13.33 16.66
N GLU A 325 2.39 -12.67 15.49
CA GLU A 325 2.70 -11.25 15.37
C GLU A 325 1.48 -10.46 14.88
N ARG A 326 0.97 -9.61 15.78
CA ARG A 326 -0.07 -8.65 15.41
C ARG A 326 0.56 -7.44 14.73
N ILE A 327 -0.04 -6.98 13.63
CA ILE A 327 0.46 -5.90 12.80
C ILE A 327 -0.56 -4.76 12.63
N LYS A 328 -0.07 -3.54 12.39
CA LYS A 328 -0.86 -2.35 12.01
C LYS A 328 -0.86 -2.13 10.49
N ASN A 329 0.26 -2.47 9.84
CA ASN A 329 0.44 -2.25 8.41
C ASN A 329 1.53 -3.17 7.87
N PHE A 330 1.60 -3.31 6.54
CA PHE A 330 2.67 -4.03 5.88
C PHE A 330 2.91 -3.50 4.45
N TRP A 331 4.09 -3.82 3.92
CA TRP A 331 4.52 -3.50 2.56
C TRP A 331 5.18 -4.72 1.96
N VAL A 332 4.97 -4.94 0.67
CA VAL A 332 5.52 -6.08 -0.07
C VAL A 332 6.59 -5.58 -1.05
N ALA A 333 7.69 -6.33 -1.17
CA ALA A 333 8.71 -6.05 -2.17
C ALA A 333 8.22 -6.36 -3.59
N PRO A 334 8.67 -5.62 -4.63
CA PRO A 334 8.23 -5.85 -6.01
C PRO A 334 8.43 -7.29 -6.51
N ASP A 335 9.45 -7.99 -5.99
CA ASP A 335 9.74 -9.38 -6.33
C ASP A 335 8.84 -10.41 -5.62
N GLY A 336 8.00 -9.96 -4.67
CA GLY A 336 7.15 -10.81 -3.84
C GLY A 336 7.88 -11.62 -2.78
N LYS A 337 9.20 -11.46 -2.61
CA LYS A 337 10.04 -12.30 -1.72
C LYS A 337 10.24 -11.71 -0.34
N HIS A 338 9.95 -10.43 -0.15
CA HIS A 338 10.09 -9.77 1.14
C HIS A 338 8.80 -9.05 1.53
N VAL A 339 8.54 -9.03 2.83
CA VAL A 339 7.46 -8.25 3.43
C VAL A 339 8.01 -7.48 4.63
N ALA A 340 7.69 -6.19 4.71
CA ALA A 340 7.94 -5.37 5.88
C ALA A 340 6.64 -5.24 6.65
N VAL A 341 6.65 -5.51 7.95
CA VAL A 341 5.48 -5.42 8.81
C VAL A 341 5.73 -4.42 9.94
N LEU A 342 4.73 -3.61 10.23
CA LEU A 342 4.72 -2.70 11.36
C LEU A 342 3.94 -3.34 12.49
N THR A 343 4.59 -3.68 13.61
CA THR A 343 3.93 -4.37 14.73
C THR A 343 2.85 -3.50 15.38
N ALA A 344 1.84 -4.17 15.95
CA ALA A 344 0.75 -3.56 16.70
C ALA A 344 0.99 -3.48 18.20
N GLU A 345 2.25 -3.28 18.58
CA GLU A 345 2.68 -3.07 19.97
C GLU A 345 2.52 -1.58 20.37
N GLU A 346 2.73 -1.29 21.65
CA GLU A 346 2.73 0.08 22.19
C GLU A 346 3.82 0.94 21.52
N ILE A 347 5.00 0.34 21.30
CA ILE A 347 6.08 0.90 20.49
C ILE A 347 6.18 0.04 19.22
N PRO A 348 5.59 0.49 18.10
CA PRO A 348 5.65 -0.25 16.85
C PRO A 348 7.07 -0.41 16.34
N VAL A 349 7.41 -1.62 15.92
CA VAL A 349 8.69 -1.96 15.31
C VAL A 349 8.44 -2.33 13.85
N LEU A 350 9.30 -1.85 12.95
CA LEU A 350 9.28 -2.30 11.55
C LEU A 350 10.21 -3.49 11.41
N LYS A 351 9.63 -4.66 11.11
CA LYS A 351 10.38 -5.90 10.87
C LYS A 351 10.27 -6.28 9.41
N VAL A 352 11.37 -6.72 8.80
CA VAL A 352 11.40 -7.22 7.43
C VAL A 352 11.63 -8.71 7.47
N TYR A 353 10.75 -9.43 6.79
CA TYR A 353 10.80 -10.87 6.64
C TYR A 353 11.04 -11.23 5.18
N ARG A 354 11.88 -12.24 4.96
CA ARG A 354 11.95 -12.97 3.70
C ARG A 354 10.88 -14.06 3.71
N LEU A 355 10.06 -14.08 2.67
CA LEU A 355 9.07 -15.11 2.43
C LEU A 355 9.75 -16.32 1.78
N PRO A 356 9.36 -17.55 2.14
CA PRO A 356 9.87 -18.73 1.46
C PRO A 356 9.45 -18.68 -0.01
N VAL A 357 10.42 -18.90 -0.89
CA VAL A 357 10.26 -18.82 -2.36
C VAL A 357 9.13 -19.75 -2.79
N GLN A 358 8.19 -19.21 -3.57
CA GLN A 358 7.08 -19.96 -4.19
C GLN A 358 7.55 -20.79 -5.37
#